data_AF-A0A3Q8SQV2-F1
#
_entry.id   AF-A0A3Q8SQV2-F1
#
_cell.length_a   1.000
_cell.length_b   1.000
_cell.length_c   1.000
_cell.angle_alpha   90.00
_cell.angle_beta   90.00
_cell.angle_gamma   90.00
#
_symmetry.space_group_name_H-M   'P 1'
#
loop_
_entity.id
_entity.type
_entity.pdbx_description
1 polymer ?
#
loop_
_entity_poly.entity_id
_entity_poly.type
_entity_poly.pdbx_seq_one_letter_code
_entity_poly.pdbx_strand_id
1 'polypeptide(L)'
;MDNMKYFAKKYGFNGLFQGFYNRFESEEEHWAFLLELYKMMNEIPPQKPTYEYLKNLIGDKPVHYVTTNQDMLFTKYFPENEVSEIQGSWHYFQSSRPTSDRKLYPTKGMLDVLYDKIENTKQIDS
;
A
#
# COMPACT_ATOMS: atom_id res chain seq x y z
N MET A 1 -2.55 2.48 13.75
CA MET A 1 -1.07 2.42 13.63
C MET A 1 -0.42 1.45 14.61
N ASP A 2 -1.09 1.04 15.69
CA ASP A 2 -0.46 0.19 16.71
C ASP A 2 -0.12 -1.21 16.20
N ASN A 3 -0.90 -1.74 15.26
CA ASN A 3 -0.60 -3.03 14.60
C ASN A 3 0.71 -2.99 13.80
N MET A 4 1.07 -1.87 13.16
CA MET A 4 2.38 -1.77 12.50
C MET A 4 3.55 -1.73 13.50
N LYS A 5 3.34 -1.12 14.68
CA LYS A 5 4.35 -1.16 15.74
C LYS A 5 4.57 -2.58 16.26
N TYR A 6 3.53 -3.42 16.28
CA TYR A 6 3.66 -4.84 16.61
C TYR A 6 4.65 -5.53 15.66
N PHE A 7 4.46 -5.42 14.34
CA PHE A 7 5.36 -6.04 13.37
C PHE A 7 6.79 -5.50 13.46
N ALA A 8 6.95 -4.18 13.57
CA ALA A 8 8.27 -3.56 13.71
C ALA A 8 8.99 -4.04 14.99
N LYS A 9 8.28 -4.20 16.11
CA LYS A 9 8.83 -4.71 17.37
C LYS A 9 9.17 -6.20 17.30
N LYS A 10 8.25 -7.03 16.78
CA LYS A 10 8.40 -8.49 16.72
C LYS A 10 9.59 -8.88 15.84
N TYR A 11 9.74 -8.22 14.70
CA TYR A 11 10.71 -8.61 13.69
C TYR A 11 11.91 -7.64 13.54
N GLY A 12 11.93 -6.54 14.29
CA GLY A 12 13.08 -5.63 14.37
C GLY A 12 13.30 -4.73 13.15
N PHE A 13 12.29 -4.51 12.31
CA PHE A 13 12.43 -3.65 11.14
C PHE A 13 12.52 -2.17 11.52
N ASN A 14 13.43 -1.45 10.87
CA ASN A 14 13.45 0.01 10.87
C ASN A 14 12.97 0.55 9.52
N GLY A 15 11.65 0.74 9.42
CA GLY A 15 10.95 1.24 8.24
C GLY A 15 10.19 0.16 7.46
N LEU A 16 9.09 0.57 6.82
CA LEU A 16 8.15 -0.34 6.14
C LEU A 16 8.81 -1.19 5.05
N PHE A 17 9.80 -0.63 4.34
CA PHE A 17 10.48 -1.35 3.27
C PHE A 17 11.19 -2.62 3.74
N GLN A 18 11.73 -2.63 4.97
CA GLN A 18 12.35 -3.83 5.52
C GLN A 18 11.32 -4.94 5.76
N GLY A 19 10.07 -4.58 6.06
CA GLY A 19 8.97 -5.53 6.21
C GLY A 19 8.67 -6.31 4.92
N PHE A 20 8.84 -5.71 3.73
CA PHE A 20 8.66 -6.43 2.46
C PHE A 20 9.71 -7.53 2.23
N TYR A 21 10.91 -7.37 2.78
CA TYR A 21 12.00 -8.33 2.61
C TYR A 21 12.14 -9.27 3.81
N ASN A 22 11.23 -9.17 4.79
CA ASN A 22 11.26 -10.01 5.96
C ASN A 22 10.84 -11.44 5.65
N ARG A 23 11.41 -12.38 6.42
CA ARG A 23 10.88 -13.74 6.54
C ARG A 23 9.93 -13.78 7.74
N PHE A 24 8.63 -13.72 7.45
CA PHE A 24 7.60 -13.87 8.49
C PHE A 24 7.56 -15.33 9.00
N GLU A 25 7.12 -15.51 10.24
CA GLU A 25 6.99 -16.83 10.85
C GLU A 25 5.92 -17.69 10.16
N SER A 26 4.91 -17.06 9.55
CA SER A 26 3.90 -17.73 8.74
C SER A 26 3.36 -16.85 7.61
N GLU A 27 2.64 -17.47 6.67
CA GLU A 27 1.93 -16.74 5.60
C GLU A 27 0.81 -15.88 6.16
N GLU A 28 0.13 -16.31 7.22
CA GLU A 28 -0.90 -15.53 7.91
C GLU A 28 -0.31 -14.23 8.48
N GLU A 29 0.88 -14.28 9.09
CA GLU A 29 1.53 -13.07 9.59
C GLU A 29 2.06 -12.17 8.46
N HIS A 30 2.55 -12.75 7.37
CA HIS A 30 2.91 -11.98 6.18
C HIS A 30 1.69 -11.24 5.61
N TRP A 31 0.56 -11.93 5.43
CA TRP A 31 -0.67 -11.32 4.96
C TRP A 31 -1.24 -10.30 5.94
N ALA A 32 -1.17 -10.54 7.25
CA ALA A 32 -1.56 -9.57 8.25
C ALA A 32 -0.73 -8.28 8.13
N PHE A 33 0.59 -8.38 7.95
CA PHE A 33 1.45 -7.21 7.69
C PHE A 33 1.05 -6.47 6.41
N LEU A 34 0.81 -7.19 5.30
CA LEU A 34 0.40 -6.58 4.03
C LEU A 34 -0.97 -5.88 4.12
N LEU A 35 -1.93 -6.46 4.85
CA LEU A 35 -3.26 -5.87 5.04
C LEU A 35 -3.20 -4.59 5.89
N GLU A 36 -2.39 -4.57 6.95
CA GLU A 36 -2.12 -3.36 7.73
C GLU A 36 -1.45 -2.27 6.87
N LEU A 37 -0.49 -2.65 6.04
CA LEU A 37 0.16 -1.72 5.12
C LEU A 37 -0.84 -1.16 4.10
N TYR A 38 -1.68 -2.01 3.52
CA TYR A 38 -2.71 -1.61 2.56
C TYR A 38 -3.73 -0.66 3.20
N LYS A 39 -4.14 -0.93 4.44
CA LYS A 39 -4.97 -0.01 5.22
C LYS A 39 -4.30 1.34 5.40
N MET A 40 -3.01 1.37 5.76
CA MET A 40 -2.24 2.61 5.87
C MET A 40 -2.20 3.40 4.55
N MET A 41 -1.94 2.75 3.41
CA MET A 41 -1.90 3.43 2.10
C MET A 41 -3.28 3.99 1.68
N ASN A 42 -4.37 3.35 2.11
CA ASN A 42 -5.71 3.86 1.88
C ASN A 42 -6.05 5.06 2.76
N GLU A 43 -5.80 4.95 4.07
CA GLU A 43 -6.30 5.88 5.08
C GLU A 43 -5.38 7.09 5.29
N ILE A 44 -4.07 6.95 5.10
CA ILE A 44 -3.12 8.03 5.41
C ILE A 44 -3.09 9.03 4.24
N PRO A 45 -3.50 10.29 4.46
CA PRO A 45 -3.36 11.35 3.46
C PRO A 45 -1.88 11.75 3.31
N PRO A 46 -1.52 12.45 2.21
CA PRO A 46 -0.17 12.99 2.09
C PRO A 46 0.12 13.94 3.25
N GLN A 47 1.27 13.73 3.92
CA GLN A 47 1.64 14.48 5.14
C GLN A 47 1.97 15.97 4.88
N LYS A 48 2.13 16.34 3.60
CA LYS A 48 2.41 17.69 3.13
C LYS A 48 1.49 18.00 1.95
N PRO A 49 1.18 19.28 1.69
CA PRO A 49 0.35 19.69 0.55
C PRO A 49 1.09 19.57 -0.79
N THR A 50 2.08 18.67 -0.90
CA THR A 50 2.99 18.56 -2.06
C THR A 50 2.25 18.27 -3.35
N TYR A 51 1.24 17.39 -3.33
CA TYR A 51 0.45 17.06 -4.51
C TYR A 51 -0.43 18.24 -4.97
N GLU A 52 -1.03 18.98 -4.04
CA GLU A 52 -1.77 20.22 -4.34
C GLU A 52 -0.86 21.32 -4.89
N TYR A 53 0.31 21.51 -4.28
CA TYR A 53 1.31 22.45 -4.78
C TYR A 53 1.77 22.08 -6.20
N LEU A 54 2.03 20.79 -6.44
CA LEU A 54 2.41 20.30 -7.76
C LEU A 54 1.30 20.56 -8.80
N LYS A 55 0.04 20.31 -8.44
CA LYS A 55 -1.12 20.61 -9.30
C LYS A 55 -1.17 22.10 -9.67
N ASN A 56 -1.00 22.99 -8.69
CA ASN A 56 -0.96 24.44 -8.92
C ASN A 56 0.24 24.88 -9.78
N LEU A 57 1.41 24.29 -9.56
CA LEU A 57 2.65 24.62 -10.28
C LEU A 57 2.59 24.19 -11.75
N ILE A 58 1.99 23.04 -12.02
CA ILE A 58 1.81 22.50 -13.36
C ILE A 58 0.75 23.33 -14.10
N GLY A 59 -0.38 23.62 -13.46
CA GLY A 59 -1.51 24.32 -14.08
C GLY A 59 -2.07 23.51 -15.26
N ASP A 60 -2.40 24.20 -16.35
CA ASP A 60 -3.02 23.57 -17.54
C ASP A 60 -2.01 23.00 -18.55
N LYS A 61 -0.75 22.76 -18.14
CA LYS A 61 0.28 22.23 -19.04
C LYS A 61 -0.05 20.77 -19.39
N PRO A 62 0.10 20.36 -20.66
CA PRO A 62 -0.07 18.96 -21.04
C PRO A 62 1.12 18.15 -20.50
N VAL A 63 0.89 17.34 -19.46
CA VAL A 63 1.91 16.52 -18.82
C VAL A 63 1.42 15.08 -18.68
N HIS A 64 2.37 14.15 -18.53
CA HIS A 64 2.10 12.77 -18.14
C HIS A 64 2.98 12.45 -16.94
N TYR A 65 2.40 11.89 -15.88
CA TYR A 65 3.10 11.54 -14.65
C TYR A 65 3.61 10.11 -14.74
N VAL A 66 4.90 9.91 -14.50
CA VAL A 66 5.49 8.57 -14.37
C VAL A 66 6.04 8.46 -12.96
N THR A 67 5.59 7.45 -12.22
CA THR A 67 5.94 7.27 -10.81
C THR A 67 6.32 5.84 -10.49
N THR A 68 7.32 5.68 -9.63
CA THR A 68 7.67 4.40 -9.00
C THR A 68 6.90 4.19 -7.70
N ASN A 69 6.19 5.22 -7.19
CA ASN A 69 5.39 5.09 -5.98
C ASN A 69 4.16 4.21 -6.28
N GLN A 70 3.79 3.37 -5.31
CA GLN A 70 2.65 2.46 -5.39
C GLN A 70 1.48 2.91 -4.48
N ASP A 71 1.68 4.01 -3.74
CA ASP A 71 0.85 4.49 -2.62
C ASP A 71 -0.50 5.11 -3.02
N MET A 72 -0.83 5.09 -4.31
CA MET A 72 -2.10 5.58 -4.87
C MET A 72 -2.27 7.10 -4.76
N LEU A 73 -1.27 7.85 -4.28
CA LEU A 73 -1.42 9.30 -4.10
C LEU A 73 -1.48 10.04 -5.43
N PHE A 74 -0.72 9.62 -6.45
CA PHE A 74 -0.80 10.27 -7.76
C PHE A 74 -2.20 10.16 -8.38
N THR A 75 -2.79 8.97 -8.41
CA THR A 75 -4.14 8.75 -8.95
C THR A 75 -5.26 9.34 -8.08
N LYS A 76 -4.99 9.64 -6.80
CA LYS A 76 -5.91 10.40 -5.93
C LYS A 76 -5.95 11.90 -6.27
N TYR A 77 -4.86 12.48 -6.78
CA TYR A 77 -4.75 13.93 -7.02
C TYR A 77 -4.75 14.33 -8.50
N PHE A 78 -4.40 13.40 -9.39
CA PHE A 78 -4.32 13.59 -10.85
C PHE A 78 -5.18 12.56 -11.58
N PRO A 79 -5.69 12.89 -12.79
CA PRO A 79 -6.48 11.96 -13.59
C PRO A 79 -5.73 10.64 -13.86
N GLU A 80 -6.39 9.51 -13.66
CA GLU A 80 -5.79 8.18 -13.81
C GLU A 80 -5.20 7.95 -15.21
N ASN A 81 -5.83 8.51 -16.25
CA ASN A 81 -5.35 8.43 -17.64
C ASN A 81 -4.08 9.24 -17.93
N GLU A 82 -3.62 10.07 -16.98
CA GLU A 82 -2.39 10.87 -17.06
C GLU A 82 -1.27 10.31 -16.17
N VAL A 83 -1.50 9.18 -15.48
CA VAL A 83 -0.56 8.61 -14.51
C VAL A 83 -0.15 7.20 -14.93
N SER A 84 1.17 6.96 -14.98
CA SER A 84 1.75 5.63 -15.12
C SER A 84 2.47 5.22 -13.83
N GLU A 85 1.86 4.31 -13.07
CA GLU A 85 2.46 3.64 -11.90
C GLU A 85 3.30 2.43 -12.36
N ILE A 86 4.55 2.69 -12.78
CA ILE A 86 5.36 1.71 -13.53
C ILE A 86 5.91 0.55 -12.69
N GLN A 87 5.81 0.63 -11.36
CA GLN A 87 6.16 -0.47 -10.45
C GLN A 87 4.92 -1.20 -9.90
N GLY A 88 3.75 -0.96 -10.48
CA GLY A 88 2.47 -1.47 -9.99
C GLY A 88 1.82 -0.52 -8.97
N SER A 89 0.68 -0.94 -8.42
CA SER A 89 -0.18 -0.10 -7.60
C SER A 89 -0.84 -0.91 -6.48
N TRP A 90 -0.97 -0.32 -5.29
CA TRP A 90 -1.71 -0.94 -4.18
C TRP A 90 -3.22 -1.08 -4.45
N HIS A 91 -3.74 -0.52 -5.55
CA HIS A 91 -5.11 -0.78 -6.02
C HIS A 91 -5.36 -2.23 -6.43
N TYR A 92 -4.30 -3.02 -6.68
CA TYR A 92 -4.44 -4.35 -7.25
C TYR A 92 -3.55 -5.40 -6.57
N PHE A 93 -4.12 -6.58 -6.32
CA PHE A 93 -3.36 -7.81 -6.12
C PHE A 93 -3.18 -8.54 -7.44
N GLN A 94 -2.16 -9.40 -7.48
CA GLN A 94 -1.92 -10.30 -8.59
C GLN A 94 -1.60 -11.70 -8.06
N SER A 95 -1.81 -12.70 -8.90
CA SER A 95 -1.37 -14.06 -8.61
C SER A 95 0.15 -14.12 -8.39
N SER A 96 0.59 -14.93 -7.41
CA SER A 96 2.01 -15.28 -7.25
C SER A 96 2.55 -16.11 -8.43
N ARG A 97 1.67 -16.59 -9.32
CA ARG A 97 2.00 -17.26 -10.58
C ARG A 97 1.49 -16.43 -11.77
N PRO A 98 2.11 -15.28 -12.07
CA PRO A 98 1.63 -14.34 -13.08
C PRO A 98 1.68 -14.91 -14.51
N THR A 99 2.47 -15.96 -14.75
CA THR A 99 2.53 -16.62 -16.05
C THR A 99 1.25 -17.41 -16.36
N SER A 100 0.61 -17.99 -15.34
CA SER A 100 -0.65 -18.73 -15.47
C SER A 100 -1.90 -17.88 -15.27
N ASP A 101 -1.79 -16.80 -14.49
CA ASP A 101 -2.89 -15.86 -14.27
C ASP A 101 -2.38 -14.42 -14.32
N ARG A 102 -2.70 -13.73 -15.41
CA ARG A 102 -2.25 -12.35 -15.68
C ARG A 102 -3.26 -11.29 -15.23
N LYS A 103 -4.33 -11.68 -14.53
CA LYS A 103 -5.35 -10.75 -14.07
C LYS A 103 -4.85 -9.93 -12.89
N LEU A 104 -5.26 -8.66 -12.87
CA LEU A 104 -5.20 -7.81 -11.70
C LEU A 104 -6.53 -7.88 -10.96
N TYR A 105 -6.45 -8.05 -9.65
CA TYR A 105 -7.59 -8.17 -8.76
C TYR A 105 -7.70 -6.91 -7.92
N PRO A 106 -8.78 -6.12 -8.04
CA PRO A 106 -8.94 -4.93 -7.21
C PRO A 106 -8.85 -5.27 -5.72
N THR A 107 -8.03 -4.54 -4.99
CA THR A 107 -7.84 -4.72 -3.53
C THR A 107 -8.99 -4.12 -2.73
N LYS A 108 -9.76 -3.22 -3.34
CA LYS A 108 -10.96 -2.62 -2.75
C LYS A 108 -11.96 -3.70 -2.32
N GLY A 109 -12.45 -3.60 -1.08
CA GLY A 109 -13.37 -4.57 -0.47
C GLY A 109 -12.71 -5.87 0.02
N MET A 110 -11.51 -6.22 -0.44
CA MET A 110 -10.78 -7.37 0.11
C MET A 110 -10.28 -7.10 1.54
N LEU A 111 -9.86 -5.86 1.81
CA LEU A 111 -9.46 -5.44 3.15
C LEU A 111 -10.62 -5.64 4.14
N ASP A 112 -11.83 -5.20 3.80
CA ASP A 112 -12.99 -5.34 4.69
C ASP A 112 -13.30 -6.80 5.03
N VAL A 113 -13.04 -7.72 4.08
CA VAL A 113 -13.27 -9.16 4.29
C VAL A 113 -12.15 -9.84 5.08
N LEU A 114 -10.90 -9.42 4.89
CA LEU A 114 -9.74 -10.12 5.43
C LEU A 114 -9.23 -9.50 6.73
N TYR A 115 -9.39 -8.20 6.93
CA TYR A 115 -8.83 -7.49 8.08
C TYR A 115 -9.44 -7.96 9.41
N ASP A 116 -10.75 -8.20 9.44
CA ASP A 116 -11.44 -8.71 10.64
C ASP A 116 -11.09 -10.18 10.97
N LYS A 117 -10.44 -10.88 10.03
CA LYS A 117 -9.97 -12.27 10.21
C LYS A 117 -8.54 -12.35 10.74
N ILE A 118 -7.88 -11.21 10.97
CA ILE A 118 -6.53 -11.21 11.53
C ILE A 118 -6.64 -11.59 13.02
N GLU A 119 -6.19 -12.80 13.34
CA GLU A 119 -6.11 -13.32 14.70
C GLU A 119 -4.74 -13.00 15.33
N ASN A 120 -4.69 -12.89 16.66
CA ASN A 120 -3.46 -12.85 17.46
C ASN A 120 -2.49 -11.67 17.25
N THR A 121 -2.75 -10.72 16.35
CA THR A 121 -1.94 -9.47 16.22
C THR A 121 -2.36 -8.36 17.18
N LYS A 122 -3.50 -8.50 17.86
CA LYS A 122 -4.05 -7.52 18.83
C LYS A 122 -3.39 -7.54 20.21
N GLN A 123 -2.38 -8.39 20.44
CA GLN A 123 -1.69 -8.48 21.73
C GLN A 123 -0.53 -7.48 21.85
N ILE A 124 -0.82 -6.18 21.79
CA ILE A 124 -0.03 -5.19 22.52
C ILE A 124 -1.01 -4.22 23.18
N ASP A 125 -1.67 -4.70 24.23
CA ASP A 125 -2.19 -3.83 25.27
C ASP A 125 -1.06 -3.53 26.28
N SER A 126 -0.96 -2.23 26.61
CA SER A 126 -0.10 -1.54 27.60
C SER A 126 1.41 -1.41 27.32
#